data_AF-A0A9D6EU57-F1
#
_entry.id   AF-A0A9D6EU57-F1
#
_cell.length_a   1.000
_cell.length_b   1.000
_cell.length_c   1.000
_cell.angle_alpha   90.00
_cell.angle_beta   90.00
_cell.angle_gamma   90.00
#
_symmetry.space_group_name_H-M   'P 1'
#
loop_
_entity.id
_entity.type
_entity.pdbx_description
1 polymer ?
#
loop_
_entity_poly.entity_id
_entity_poly.type
_entity_poly.pdbx_seq_one_letter_code
_entity_poly.pdbx_strand_id
1 'polypeptide(L)'
;MINALKSYIKTKIKIIVAIVGIVIIVSLLALFLTGKYAPGMFRLGPQKLEIACPVPREFCQKGIPLYKKNGQLLGIGFNLPPTATKLNAAFSGGLRSGSGLIQGTKEYFSLVSIDGKDKLAGYTATYQFYGSPIYGMEPEKLKSGIKEQEPVGYLYPLAFPQTTPFKGVNFIFSLHKDNKTTPPLPLDAFEFKK
;
A
#
# COMPACT_ATOMS: atom_id res chain seq x y z
N MET A 1 74.30 4.78 22.90
CA MET A 1 73.94 3.99 21.71
C MET A 1 72.45 3.62 21.64
N ILE A 2 71.83 3.15 22.72
CA ILE A 2 70.41 2.71 22.76
C ILE A 2 69.38 3.83 22.45
N ASN A 3 69.63 5.07 22.91
CA ASN A 3 68.69 6.18 22.71
C ASN A 3 68.60 6.66 21.25
N ALA A 4 69.70 6.58 20.50
CA ALA A 4 69.73 6.90 19.07
C ALA A 4 68.93 5.88 18.25
N LEU A 5 69.03 4.60 18.60
CA LEU A 5 68.29 3.52 17.95
C LEU A 5 66.77 3.63 18.18
N LYS A 6 66.34 3.96 19.41
CA LYS A 6 64.91 4.20 19.72
C LYS A 6 64.34 5.39 18.95
N SER A 7 65.10 6.49 18.83
CA SER A 7 64.70 7.67 18.07
C SER A 7 64.56 7.39 16.57
N TYR A 8 65.50 6.60 16.01
CA TYR A 8 65.48 6.17 14.62
C TYR A 8 64.25 5.30 14.30
N ILE A 9 63.94 4.32 15.16
CA ILE A 9 62.78 3.43 15.00
C ILE A 9 61.46 4.21 15.09
N LYS A 10 61.33 5.13 16.05
CA LYS A 10 60.11 5.95 16.22
C LYS A 10 59.85 6.84 15.00
N THR A 11 60.91 7.37 14.39
CA THR A 11 60.84 8.20 13.19
C THR A 11 60.44 7.36 11.97
N LYS A 12 61.01 6.17 11.79
CA LYS A 12 60.65 5.23 10.71
C LYS A 12 59.19 4.78 10.79
N ILE A 13 58.69 4.47 12.00
CA ILE A 13 57.28 4.06 12.19
C ILE A 13 56.32 5.20 11.82
N LYS A 14 56.61 6.44 12.21
CA LYS A 14 55.78 7.60 11.83
C LYS A 14 55.71 7.80 10.32
N ILE A 15 56.84 7.63 9.62
CA ILE A 15 56.91 7.73 8.15
C ILE A 15 56.07 6.62 7.50
N ILE A 16 56.17 5.38 8.00
CA ILE A 16 55.38 4.26 7.47
C ILE A 16 53.88 4.51 7.66
N VAL A 17 53.46 4.96 8.85
CA VAL A 17 52.05 5.28 9.13
C VAL A 17 51.54 6.41 8.22
N ALA A 18 52.35 7.43 7.99
CA ALA A 18 52.00 8.52 7.07
C ALA A 18 51.83 8.05 5.62
N ILE A 19 52.74 7.19 5.14
CA ILE A 19 52.67 6.63 3.78
C ILE A 19 51.43 5.74 3.62
N VAL A 20 51.15 4.85 4.60
CA VAL A 20 49.95 4.00 4.57
C VAL A 20 48.67 4.83 4.58
N GLY A 21 48.62 5.89 5.40
CA GLY A 21 47.48 6.82 5.43
C GLY A 21 47.25 7.51 4.08
N ILE A 22 48.32 7.98 3.43
CA ILE A 22 48.24 8.61 2.10
C ILE A 22 47.78 7.59 1.05
N VAL A 23 48.28 6.35 1.07
CA VAL A 23 47.87 5.31 0.12
C VAL A 23 46.38 4.97 0.27
N ILE A 24 45.86 4.91 1.50
CA ILE A 24 44.42 4.69 1.74
C ILE A 24 43.59 5.85 1.21
N ILE A 25 44.00 7.09 1.48
CA ILE A 25 43.29 8.30 1.02
C ILE A 25 43.30 8.37 -0.51
N VAL A 26 44.45 8.13 -1.15
CA VAL A 26 44.58 8.13 -2.61
C VAL A 26 43.78 6.99 -3.24
N SER A 27 43.73 5.82 -2.60
CA SER A 27 42.90 4.69 -3.06
C SER A 27 41.40 5.00 -2.95
N LEU A 28 40.97 5.63 -1.85
CA LEU A 28 39.59 6.10 -1.67
C LEU A 28 39.22 7.21 -2.66
N LEU A 29 40.15 8.13 -2.94
CA LEU A 29 39.95 9.21 -3.90
C LEU A 29 39.90 8.66 -5.34
N ALA A 30 40.74 7.67 -5.67
CA ALA A 30 40.70 6.97 -6.96
C ALA A 30 39.40 6.17 -7.15
N LEU A 31 38.87 5.55 -6.09
CA LEU A 31 37.54 4.92 -6.10
C LEU A 31 36.41 5.94 -6.33
N PHE A 32 36.56 7.16 -5.81
CA PHE A 32 35.61 8.26 -6.02
C PHE A 32 35.68 8.82 -7.45
N LEU A 33 36.88 9.02 -7.98
CA LEU A 33 37.11 9.62 -9.30
C LEU A 33 36.87 8.64 -10.47
N THR A 34 37.04 7.34 -10.27
CA THR A 34 36.75 6.31 -11.29
C THR A 34 35.27 5.96 -11.41
N GLY A 35 34.37 6.66 -10.71
CA GLY A 35 32.92 6.52 -10.86
C GLY A 35 32.37 5.15 -10.43
N LYS A 36 33.18 4.31 -9.75
CA LYS A 36 32.74 3.00 -9.22
C LYS A 36 31.92 3.12 -7.93
N TYR A 37 31.85 4.31 -7.35
CA TYR A 37 30.76 4.72 -6.46
C TYR A 37 29.89 5.75 -7.19
N ALA A 38 29.20 5.30 -8.24
CA ALA A 38 27.85 5.81 -8.41
C ALA A 38 27.13 5.46 -7.09
N PRO A 39 26.57 6.43 -6.34
CA PRO A 39 25.65 6.08 -5.29
C PRO A 39 24.62 5.19 -5.96
N GLY A 40 24.63 3.91 -5.59
CA GLY A 40 23.66 2.96 -6.04
C GLY A 40 22.31 3.53 -5.63
N MET A 41 21.70 4.30 -6.53
CA MET A 41 20.29 4.25 -6.75
C MET A 41 20.01 2.77 -7.00
N PHE A 42 19.81 2.03 -5.92
CA PHE A 42 18.76 1.05 -5.88
C PHE A 42 17.53 1.80 -6.38
N ARG A 43 17.34 1.79 -7.70
CA ARG A 43 16.01 1.84 -8.28
C ARG A 43 15.36 0.53 -7.84
N LEU A 44 14.96 0.51 -6.57
CA LEU A 44 13.74 -0.19 -6.20
C LEU A 44 12.72 0.40 -7.17
N GLY A 45 12.39 -0.34 -8.22
CA GLY A 45 11.17 -0.06 -8.98
C GLY A 45 10.03 0.11 -7.98
N PRO A 46 8.95 0.83 -8.32
CA PRO A 46 7.83 1.05 -7.41
C PRO A 46 7.47 -0.29 -6.77
N GLN A 47 7.71 -0.42 -5.46
CA GLN A 47 7.41 -1.66 -4.76
C GLN A 47 5.92 -1.88 -4.93
N LYS A 48 5.54 -2.99 -5.58
CA LYS A 48 4.13 -3.36 -5.68
C LYS A 48 3.61 -3.58 -4.27
N LEU A 49 2.52 -2.91 -3.94
CA LEU A 49 1.87 -3.08 -2.66
C LEU A 49 1.02 -4.34 -2.72
N GLU A 50 1.42 -5.36 -1.96
CA GLU A 50 0.66 -6.59 -1.86
C GLU A 50 -0.43 -6.47 -0.79
N ILE A 51 -1.67 -6.69 -1.21
CA ILE A 51 -2.85 -6.68 -0.34
C ILE A 51 -3.66 -7.96 -0.51
N ALA A 52 -4.43 -8.32 0.51
CA ALA A 52 -5.40 -9.40 0.43
C ALA A 52 -6.55 -9.05 -0.53
N CYS A 53 -7.12 -10.07 -1.17
CA CYS A 53 -8.32 -9.87 -1.98
C CYS A 53 -9.52 -9.48 -1.10
N PRO A 54 -10.26 -8.41 -1.43
CA PRO A 54 -11.40 -7.96 -0.63
C PRO A 54 -12.68 -8.79 -0.87
N VAL A 55 -12.67 -9.64 -1.88
CA VAL A 55 -13.78 -10.52 -2.29
C VAL A 55 -13.33 -11.98 -2.25
N PRO A 56 -14.25 -12.97 -2.33
CA PRO A 56 -13.85 -14.36 -2.46
C PRO A 56 -12.94 -14.55 -3.69
N ARG A 57 -11.96 -15.45 -3.54
CA ARG A 57 -10.80 -15.57 -4.44
C ARG A 57 -11.21 -15.78 -5.90
N GLU A 58 -12.30 -16.50 -6.14
CA GLU A 58 -12.88 -16.79 -7.46
C GLU A 58 -13.43 -15.54 -8.18
N PHE A 59 -13.67 -14.43 -7.46
CA PHE A 59 -14.07 -13.15 -8.03
C PHE A 59 -12.91 -12.16 -8.14
N CYS A 60 -11.77 -12.43 -7.49
CA CYS A 60 -10.65 -11.49 -7.43
C CYS A 60 -10.12 -11.12 -8.82
N GLN A 61 -10.05 -12.10 -9.73
CA GLN A 61 -9.59 -11.91 -11.10
C GLN A 61 -10.67 -11.34 -12.03
N LYS A 62 -11.91 -11.21 -11.56
CA LYS A 62 -13.05 -10.69 -12.33
C LYS A 62 -13.31 -9.20 -12.09
N GLY A 63 -12.46 -8.55 -11.30
CA GLY A 63 -12.55 -7.13 -11.02
C GLY A 63 -12.32 -6.29 -12.28
N ILE A 64 -13.12 -5.24 -12.44
CA ILE A 64 -13.06 -4.32 -13.60
C ILE A 64 -12.59 -2.95 -13.11
N PRO A 65 -11.53 -2.36 -13.69
CA PRO A 65 -11.11 -1.01 -13.31
C PRO A 65 -12.17 0.04 -13.70
N LEU A 66 -12.53 0.91 -12.76
CA LEU A 66 -13.52 1.98 -12.96
C LEU A 66 -12.87 3.35 -12.91
N TYR A 67 -13.21 4.23 -13.85
CA TYR A 67 -12.61 5.57 -14.00
C TYR A 67 -13.66 6.68 -13.92
N LYS A 68 -13.26 7.85 -13.41
CA LYS A 68 -14.04 9.11 -13.46
C LYS A 68 -13.78 9.87 -14.76
N LYS A 69 -14.63 10.87 -15.05
CA LYS A 69 -14.60 11.74 -16.26
C LYS A 69 -13.22 12.34 -16.59
N ASN A 70 -12.34 12.48 -15.60
CA ASN A 70 -11.00 13.07 -15.76
C ASN A 70 -9.88 12.01 -15.84
N GLY A 71 -10.20 10.75 -16.17
CA GLY A 71 -9.23 9.66 -16.26
C GLY A 71 -8.68 9.16 -14.92
N GLN A 72 -9.23 9.65 -13.81
CA GLN A 72 -8.82 9.23 -12.46
C GLN A 72 -9.46 7.88 -12.13
N LEU A 73 -8.64 6.89 -11.74
CA LEU A 73 -9.13 5.59 -11.28
C LEU A 73 -9.89 5.77 -9.96
N LEU A 74 -11.09 5.20 -9.91
CA LEU A 74 -11.95 5.17 -8.74
C LEU A 74 -11.73 3.94 -7.89
N GLY A 75 -11.34 2.84 -8.50
CA GLY A 75 -11.18 1.56 -7.85
C GLY A 75 -11.44 0.41 -8.80
N ILE A 76 -11.68 -0.75 -8.22
CA ILE A 76 -12.03 -1.99 -8.90
C ILE A 76 -13.49 -2.30 -8.58
N GLY A 77 -14.31 -2.35 -9.62
CA GLY A 77 -15.71 -2.76 -9.55
C GLY A 77 -15.84 -4.27 -9.66
N PHE A 78 -16.74 -4.85 -8.86
CA PHE A 78 -17.08 -6.26 -8.91
C PHE A 78 -18.59 -6.43 -9.12
N ASN A 79 -18.93 -7.47 -9.88
CA ASN A 79 -20.28 -8.00 -9.96
C ASN A 79 -20.35 -9.29 -9.15
N LEU A 80 -20.65 -9.15 -7.86
CA LEU A 80 -20.70 -10.28 -6.95
C LEU A 80 -22.10 -10.90 -6.98
N PRO A 81 -22.23 -12.22 -6.74
CA PRO A 81 -23.53 -12.85 -6.72
C PRO A 81 -24.43 -12.22 -5.66
N PRO A 82 -25.75 -12.13 -5.92
CA PRO A 82 -26.75 -11.60 -4.99
C PRO A 82 -27.04 -12.58 -3.84
N THR A 83 -26.03 -13.28 -3.36
CA THR A 83 -26.06 -14.16 -2.18
C THR A 83 -25.16 -13.54 -1.14
N ALA A 84 -25.32 -13.89 0.15
CA ALA A 84 -24.52 -13.41 1.28
C ALA A 84 -22.99 -13.51 1.03
N THR A 85 -22.44 -12.57 0.26
CA THR A 85 -21.08 -12.63 -0.24
C THR A 85 -20.21 -11.97 0.79
N LYS A 86 -19.35 -12.76 1.42
CA LYS A 86 -18.42 -12.27 2.44
C LYS A 86 -17.40 -11.35 1.79
N LEU A 87 -17.22 -10.18 2.39
CA LEU A 87 -16.21 -9.21 2.00
C LEU A 87 -15.18 -9.12 3.11
N ASN A 88 -13.90 -9.19 2.75
CA ASN A 88 -12.80 -9.35 3.67
C ASN A 88 -11.90 -8.11 3.67
N ALA A 89 -11.27 -7.84 4.80
CA ALA A 89 -10.27 -6.80 4.92
C ALA A 89 -9.04 -7.12 4.05
N ALA A 90 -8.72 -6.23 3.13
CA ALA A 90 -7.51 -6.30 2.29
C ALA A 90 -6.21 -6.12 3.10
N PHE A 91 -6.29 -5.52 4.29
CA PHE A 91 -5.20 -5.39 5.25
C PHE A 91 -5.71 -5.05 6.64
N SER A 92 -4.85 -5.22 7.64
CA SER A 92 -5.13 -4.83 9.02
C SER A 92 -5.10 -3.31 9.21
N GLY A 93 -6.02 -2.76 10.01
CA GLY A 93 -6.06 -1.32 10.21
C GLY A 93 -7.17 -0.80 11.12
N GLY A 94 -7.25 0.52 11.24
CA GLY A 94 -8.33 1.20 11.95
C GLY A 94 -9.61 1.19 11.12
N LEU A 95 -10.72 0.74 11.71
CA LEU A 95 -11.99 0.57 11.00
C LEU A 95 -12.89 1.78 11.21
N ARG A 96 -13.45 2.31 10.12
CA ARG A 96 -14.44 3.38 10.12
C ARG A 96 -15.63 2.98 9.25
N SER A 97 -16.84 3.34 9.66
CA SER A 97 -18.05 3.16 8.87
C SER A 97 -18.73 4.49 8.61
N GLY A 98 -19.35 4.62 7.46
CA GLY A 98 -20.17 5.76 7.09
C GLY A 98 -21.21 5.38 6.04
N SER A 99 -22.05 6.36 5.72
CA SER A 99 -23.02 6.29 4.64
C SER A 99 -22.96 7.56 3.82
N GLY A 100 -23.14 7.46 2.51
CA GLY A 100 -23.20 8.61 1.62
C GLY A 100 -24.39 8.53 0.67
N LEU A 101 -24.78 9.67 0.11
CA LEU A 101 -25.77 9.75 -0.97
C LEU A 101 -25.07 9.59 -2.31
N ILE A 102 -25.64 8.77 -3.20
CA ILE A 102 -25.17 8.69 -4.58
C ILE A 102 -25.62 9.97 -5.31
N GLN A 103 -24.65 10.76 -5.78
CA GLN A 103 -24.90 12.05 -6.40
C GLN A 103 -25.92 11.95 -7.55
N GLY A 104 -26.96 12.78 -7.50
CA GLY A 104 -28.04 12.78 -8.49
C GLY A 104 -29.13 11.73 -8.26
N THR A 105 -29.10 11.00 -7.15
CA THR A 105 -30.12 10.00 -6.78
C THR A 105 -30.60 10.20 -5.33
N LYS A 106 -31.67 9.49 -4.93
CA LYS A 106 -32.12 9.37 -3.53
C LYS A 106 -31.54 8.15 -2.81
N GLU A 107 -30.62 7.42 -3.46
CA GLU A 107 -30.08 6.17 -2.95
C GLU A 107 -28.84 6.42 -2.09
N TYR A 108 -28.73 5.64 -1.02
CA TYR A 108 -27.58 5.64 -0.14
C TYR A 108 -26.63 4.50 -0.52
N PHE A 109 -25.33 4.77 -0.40
CA PHE A 109 -24.32 3.71 -0.36
C PHE A 109 -23.73 3.66 1.04
N SER A 110 -23.37 2.46 1.47
CA SER A 110 -22.57 2.28 2.67
C SER A 110 -21.10 2.26 2.32
N LEU A 111 -20.30 2.81 3.22
CA LEU A 111 -18.87 2.95 3.08
C LEU A 111 -18.21 2.37 4.33
N VAL A 112 -17.38 1.37 4.15
CA VAL A 112 -16.44 0.94 5.18
C VAL A 112 -15.05 1.39 4.74
N SER A 113 -14.29 1.93 5.68
CA SER A 113 -12.92 2.39 5.44
C SER A 113 -11.98 1.71 6.43
N ILE A 114 -10.83 1.27 5.95
CA ILE A 114 -9.74 0.75 6.77
C ILE A 114 -8.54 1.66 6.56
N ASP A 115 -8.10 2.33 7.61
CA ASP A 115 -6.85 3.09 7.62
C ASP A 115 -5.70 2.15 7.95
N GLY A 116 -4.75 2.04 7.04
CA GLY A 116 -3.60 1.16 7.15
C GLY A 116 -2.70 1.57 8.31
N LYS A 117 -2.07 0.56 8.91
CA LYS A 117 -1.02 0.73 9.93
C LYS A 117 0.33 0.29 9.38
N ASP A 118 1.40 0.65 10.09
CA ASP A 118 2.77 0.22 9.80
C ASP A 118 3.19 0.54 8.36
N LYS A 119 3.51 -0.48 7.55
CA LYS A 119 3.91 -0.34 6.14
C LYS A 119 2.81 0.22 5.24
N LEU A 120 1.56 0.22 5.72
CA LEU A 120 0.38 0.76 5.05
C LEU A 120 -0.09 2.08 5.66
N ALA A 121 0.69 2.69 6.56
CA ALA A 121 0.39 4.02 7.07
C ALA A 121 0.24 5.02 5.90
N GLY A 122 -0.81 5.83 5.95
CA GLY A 122 -1.18 6.75 4.87
C GLY A 122 -2.03 6.14 3.76
N TYR A 123 -2.23 4.81 3.75
CA TYR A 123 -3.20 4.18 2.85
C TYR A 123 -4.56 3.99 3.54
N THR A 124 -5.63 4.20 2.78
CA THR A 124 -7.01 3.92 3.21
C THR A 124 -7.69 3.04 2.18
N ALA A 125 -8.15 1.86 2.58
CA ALA A 125 -9.00 1.02 1.74
C ALA A 125 -10.46 1.39 1.97
N THR A 126 -11.22 1.59 0.90
CA THR A 126 -12.66 1.83 0.96
C THR A 126 -13.43 0.71 0.30
N TYR A 127 -14.48 0.27 0.98
CA TYR A 127 -15.42 -0.75 0.56
C TYR A 127 -16.75 -0.01 0.35
N GLN A 128 -17.10 0.21 -0.91
CA GLN A 128 -18.32 0.91 -1.30
C GLN A 128 -19.34 -0.13 -1.76
N PHE A 129 -20.46 -0.17 -1.04
CA PHE A 129 -21.53 -1.12 -1.29
C PHE A 129 -22.73 -0.33 -1.77
N TYR A 130 -23.18 -0.68 -2.96
CA TYR A 130 -24.45 -0.20 -3.50
C TYR A 130 -25.49 -1.15 -2.90
N GLY A 131 -26.13 -0.75 -1.79
CA GLY A 131 -27.03 -1.60 -1.00
C GLY A 131 -27.11 -1.29 0.50
N SER A 132 -28.10 -1.88 1.20
CA SER A 132 -28.13 -1.90 2.68
C SER A 132 -27.19 -2.97 3.23
N PRO A 133 -26.07 -2.62 3.89
CA PRO A 133 -25.32 -3.59 4.65
C PRO A 133 -26.18 -4.03 5.84
N ILE A 134 -26.27 -5.34 6.08
CA ILE A 134 -26.62 -5.81 7.42
C ILE A 134 -25.30 -5.92 8.17
N TYR A 135 -25.12 -4.99 9.11
CA TYR A 135 -23.94 -4.85 9.94
C TYR A 135 -23.68 -6.14 10.73
N GLY A 136 -22.60 -6.83 10.39
CA GLY A 136 -21.86 -7.71 11.29
C GLY A 136 -20.62 -7.02 11.88
N MET A 137 -20.54 -5.68 11.82
CA MET A 137 -19.49 -4.94 12.51
C MET A 137 -19.90 -4.78 13.97
N GLU A 138 -19.36 -5.65 14.81
CA GLU A 138 -19.43 -5.49 16.25
C GLU A 138 -18.81 -4.14 16.62
N PRO A 139 -19.47 -3.33 17.49
CA PRO A 139 -18.94 -2.05 17.95
C PRO A 139 -17.51 -2.13 18.51
N GLU A 140 -17.11 -3.30 19.00
CA GLU A 140 -15.77 -3.60 19.49
C GLU A 140 -14.69 -3.51 18.39
N LYS A 141 -15.02 -3.85 17.14
CA LYS A 141 -14.10 -3.76 15.99
C LYS A 141 -13.88 -2.31 15.55
N LEU A 142 -14.84 -1.43 15.78
CA LEU A 142 -14.64 0.02 15.55
C LEU A 142 -13.61 0.61 16.52
N LYS A 143 -13.48 0.05 17.72
CA LYS A 143 -12.50 0.47 18.73
C LYS A 143 -11.14 -0.20 18.55
N SER A 144 -11.14 -1.51 18.29
CA SER A 144 -9.91 -2.33 18.23
C SER A 144 -9.26 -2.39 16.84
N GLY A 145 -10.00 -2.03 15.79
CA GLY A 145 -9.59 -2.20 14.40
C GLY A 145 -9.99 -3.57 13.85
N ILE A 146 -9.48 -3.88 12.65
CA ILE A 146 -9.74 -5.14 11.94
C ILE A 146 -8.42 -5.76 11.48
N LYS A 147 -8.35 -7.10 11.43
CA LYS A 147 -7.18 -7.80 10.86
C LYS A 147 -7.39 -8.14 9.39
N GLU A 148 -6.29 -8.27 8.64
CA GLU A 148 -6.30 -8.79 7.27
C GLU A 148 -7.13 -10.09 7.17
N GLN A 149 -7.93 -10.22 6.11
CA GLN A 149 -8.87 -11.32 5.84
C GLN A 149 -10.05 -11.49 6.81
N GLU A 150 -10.17 -10.68 7.86
CA GLU A 150 -11.39 -10.65 8.68
C GLU A 150 -12.56 -10.05 7.90
N PRO A 151 -13.81 -10.51 8.14
CA PRO A 151 -14.97 -9.97 7.45
C PRO A 151 -15.18 -8.49 7.78
N VAL A 152 -15.22 -7.65 6.74
CA VAL A 152 -15.66 -6.25 6.82
C VAL A 152 -17.19 -6.12 6.66
N GLY A 153 -17.83 -7.10 6.02
CA GLY A 153 -19.26 -7.08 5.76
C GLY A 153 -19.72 -8.20 4.82
N TYR A 154 -21.00 -8.15 4.46
CA TYR A 154 -21.64 -9.10 3.55
C TYR A 154 -22.51 -8.35 2.54
N LEU A 155 -22.47 -8.79 1.28
CA LEU A 155 -23.40 -8.34 0.24
C LEU A 155 -24.65 -9.24 0.25
N TYR A 156 -25.85 -8.69 0.40
CA TYR A 156 -27.11 -9.46 0.42
C TYR A 156 -28.04 -9.10 -0.77
N PRO A 157 -28.92 -10.01 -1.22
CA PRO A 157 -29.83 -9.81 -2.37
C PRO A 157 -30.80 -8.64 -2.23
N LEU A 158 -31.20 -8.27 -1.01
CA LEU A 158 -32.07 -7.11 -0.77
C LEU A 158 -31.32 -5.77 -0.84
N ALA A 159 -29.99 -5.84 -0.97
CA ALA A 159 -29.10 -4.71 -1.04
C ALA A 159 -28.76 -4.34 -2.48
N PHE A 160 -29.57 -4.67 -3.49
CA PHE A 160 -29.34 -4.17 -4.84
C PHE A 160 -30.09 -2.85 -5.04
N PRO A 161 -29.43 -1.68 -5.03
CA PRO A 161 -30.01 -0.52 -5.64
C PRO A 161 -30.16 -0.82 -7.13
N GLN A 162 -31.30 -0.44 -7.68
CA GLN A 162 -31.50 -0.55 -9.13
C GLN A 162 -30.58 0.41 -9.90
N THR A 163 -29.92 1.36 -9.21
CA THR A 163 -29.06 2.36 -9.84
C THR A 163 -27.69 2.51 -9.18
N THR A 164 -26.77 1.59 -9.49
CA THR A 164 -25.34 1.93 -9.36
C THR A 164 -24.97 2.82 -10.55
N PRO A 165 -24.06 3.80 -10.40
CA PRO A 165 -23.60 4.62 -11.52
C PRO A 165 -22.81 3.80 -12.56
N PHE A 166 -22.51 2.52 -12.28
CA PHE A 166 -21.74 1.62 -13.13
C PHE A 166 -22.53 0.35 -13.45
N LYS A 167 -23.06 0.26 -14.68
CA LYS A 167 -23.85 -0.89 -15.13
C LYS A 167 -23.12 -2.22 -14.85
N GLY A 168 -23.78 -3.11 -14.11
CA GLY A 168 -23.25 -4.45 -13.80
C GLY A 168 -22.22 -4.49 -12.68
N VAL A 169 -22.05 -3.44 -11.88
CA VAL A 169 -21.17 -3.42 -10.69
C VAL A 169 -22.02 -3.18 -9.46
N ASN A 170 -21.87 -4.01 -8.41
CA ASN A 170 -22.58 -3.87 -7.13
C ASN A 170 -21.66 -3.64 -5.92
N PHE A 171 -20.35 -3.77 -6.12
CA PHE A 171 -19.34 -3.51 -5.10
C PHE A 171 -18.13 -2.81 -5.72
N ILE A 172 -17.60 -1.78 -5.06
CA ILE A 172 -16.36 -1.11 -5.47
C ILE A 172 -15.36 -1.15 -4.31
N PHE A 173 -14.17 -1.67 -4.61
CA PHE A 173 -13.01 -1.57 -3.74
C PHE A 173 -12.08 -0.48 -4.26
N SER A 174 -11.66 0.43 -3.39
CA SER A 174 -10.69 1.47 -3.75
C SER A 174 -9.59 1.57 -2.70
N LEU A 175 -8.40 1.96 -3.14
CA LEU A 175 -7.30 2.29 -2.26
C LEU A 175 -6.90 3.75 -2.48
N HIS A 176 -6.78 4.50 -1.38
CA HIS A 176 -6.40 5.89 -1.39
C HIS A 176 -5.08 6.04 -0.67
N LYS A 177 -4.26 7.01 -1.08
CA LYS A 177 -3.04 7.41 -0.37
C LYS A 177 -3.20 8.85 0.08
N ASP A 178 -2.94 9.14 1.34
CA ASP A 178 -2.99 10.47 1.95
C ASP A 178 -4.32 11.20 1.71
N ASN A 179 -5.44 10.47 1.83
CA ASN A 179 -6.81 10.95 1.57
C ASN A 179 -7.06 11.49 0.15
N LYS A 180 -6.16 11.24 -0.80
CA LYS A 180 -6.36 11.55 -2.22
C LYS A 180 -6.69 10.27 -3.00
N THR A 181 -7.80 10.31 -3.72
CA THR A 181 -8.09 9.37 -4.82
C THR A 181 -7.22 9.76 -6.02
N THR A 182 -5.90 9.60 -5.89
CA THR A 182 -4.96 9.96 -6.97
C THR A 182 -4.64 8.74 -7.81
N PRO A 183 -4.68 8.83 -9.16
CA PRO A 183 -3.87 7.94 -9.96
C PRO A 183 -2.39 8.20 -9.61
N PRO A 184 -1.53 7.17 -9.59
CA PRO A 184 -1.78 5.85 -10.12
C PRO A 184 -2.12 4.87 -8.98
N LEU A 185 -3.28 4.21 -9.04
CA LEU A 185 -3.20 2.77 -8.84
C LEU A 185 -2.98 2.23 -10.25
N PRO A 186 -1.72 1.94 -10.64
CA PRO A 186 -1.54 1.17 -11.84
C PRO A 186 -2.12 -0.21 -11.53
N LEU A 187 -2.77 -0.80 -12.53
CA LEU A 187 -3.02 -2.24 -12.57
C LEU A 187 -1.71 -3.05 -12.33
N ASP A 188 -0.55 -2.37 -12.33
CA ASP A 188 0.79 -2.88 -12.15
C ASP A 188 1.41 -2.65 -10.75
N ALA A 189 0.86 -1.82 -9.84
CA ALA A 189 1.42 -1.65 -8.47
C ALA A 189 0.71 -2.46 -7.40
N PHE A 190 -0.27 -3.28 -7.77
CA PHE A 190 -0.94 -4.15 -6.83
C PHE A 190 -0.95 -5.55 -7.39
N GLU A 191 -0.46 -6.48 -6.58
CA GLU A 191 -0.74 -7.89 -6.78
C GLU A 191 -1.56 -8.33 -5.58
N PHE A 192 -2.75 -8.87 -5.87
CA PHE A 192 -3.45 -9.63 -4.85
C PHE A 192 -2.57 -10.80 -4.47
N LYS A 193 -2.33 -10.96 -3.16
CA LYS A 193 -1.63 -12.14 -2.66
C LYS A 193 -2.34 -13.39 -3.20
N LYS A 194 -1.58 -14.27 -3.86
CA LYS A 194 -2.06 -15.58 -4.30
C LYS A 194 -2.39 -16.48 -3.12
#